data_AF-A0AAF0CDP7-F1
#
_entry.id   AF-A0AAF0CDP7-F1
#
_cell.length_a   1.000
_cell.length_b   1.000
_cell.length_c   1.000
_cell.angle_alpha   90.00
_cell.angle_beta   90.00
_cell.angle_gamma   90.00
#
_symmetry.space_group_name_H-M   'P 1'
#
loop_
_entity.id
_entity.type
_entity.pdbx_description
1 polymer ?
#
loop_
_entity_poly.entity_id
_entity_poly.type
_entity_poly.pdbx_seq_one_letter_code
_entity_poly.pdbx_strand_id
1 'polypeptide(L)'
;MKKILCVAAVSLAAVNVAYAEHHEGKKEKMMAPPELTGAFSSPEGWVATFMPAGYLVVANDMGVAGVIVKYGAKDGMIWFKDLTPPSADEEAAHCAMTKKGKYSYAEDDGALSFTLVEDPCSGRAEAVAAASLSRMEMPEPAAE
;
A
#
# COMPACT_ATOMS: atom_id res chain seq x y z
N MET A 1 -2.66 -32.94 -45.61
CA MET A 1 -2.61 -32.90 -44.13
C MET A 1 -2.48 -31.45 -43.67
N LYS A 2 -3.59 -30.72 -43.53
CA LYS A 2 -3.62 -29.25 -43.24
C LYS A 2 -4.86 -28.85 -42.40
N LYS A 3 -5.27 -29.68 -41.43
CA LYS A 3 -6.51 -29.44 -40.64
C LYS A 3 -6.40 -29.71 -39.13
N ILE A 4 -5.19 -29.69 -38.54
CA ILE A 4 -5.00 -29.99 -37.10
C ILE A 4 -4.18 -28.91 -36.38
N LEU A 5 -4.24 -27.66 -36.84
CA LEU A 5 -3.49 -26.55 -36.20
C LEU A 5 -4.37 -25.42 -35.65
N CYS A 6 -5.68 -25.41 -35.91
CA CYS A 6 -6.55 -24.32 -35.45
C CYS A 6 -7.21 -24.55 -34.08
N VAL A 7 -7.14 -25.76 -33.49
CA VAL A 7 -7.85 -26.07 -32.23
C VAL A 7 -7.01 -25.72 -30.98
N ALA A 8 -5.68 -25.66 -31.10
CA ALA A 8 -4.80 -25.34 -29.98
C ALA A 8 -4.71 -23.83 -29.66
N ALA A 9 -4.97 -22.95 -30.63
CA ALA A 9 -4.89 -21.50 -30.43
C ALA A 9 -6.12 -20.93 -29.71
N VAL A 10 -7.30 -21.52 -29.92
CA VAL A 10 -8.55 -21.05 -29.27
C VAL A 10 -8.61 -21.49 -27.80
N SER A 11 -8.01 -22.65 -27.48
CA SER A 11 -7.96 -23.15 -26.10
C SER A 11 -6.97 -22.40 -25.22
N LEU A 12 -5.88 -21.82 -25.77
CA LEU A 12 -4.95 -20.99 -24.99
C LEU A 12 -5.47 -19.57 -24.67
N ALA A 13 -6.43 -19.06 -25.46
CA ALA A 13 -7.05 -17.77 -25.19
C ALA A 13 -8.08 -17.87 -24.05
N ALA A 14 -8.85 -18.96 -23.98
CA ALA A 14 -9.88 -19.15 -22.96
C ALA A 14 -9.31 -19.34 -21.54
N VAL A 15 -8.15 -20.00 -21.40
CA VAL A 15 -7.52 -20.16 -20.06
C VAL A 15 -6.93 -18.87 -19.52
N ASN A 16 -6.45 -17.97 -20.39
CA ASN A 16 -5.94 -16.67 -19.94
C ASN A 16 -7.06 -15.69 -19.56
N VAL A 17 -8.23 -15.77 -20.22
CA VAL A 17 -9.40 -14.98 -19.81
C VAL A 17 -9.96 -15.49 -18.47
N ALA A 18 -10.02 -16.81 -18.26
CA ALA A 18 -10.44 -17.37 -16.98
C ALA A 18 -9.45 -17.12 -15.83
N TYR A 19 -8.13 -17.08 -16.09
CA TYR A 19 -7.13 -16.75 -15.06
C TYR A 19 -7.07 -15.25 -14.73
N ALA A 20 -7.42 -14.38 -15.68
CA ALA A 20 -7.67 -12.97 -15.42
C ALA A 20 -8.96 -12.77 -14.62
N GLU A 21 -10.04 -13.47 -14.97
CA GLU A 21 -11.34 -13.32 -14.31
C GLU A 21 -11.39 -13.93 -12.89
N HIS A 22 -10.58 -14.96 -12.57
CA HIS A 22 -10.63 -15.57 -11.23
C HIS A 22 -9.83 -14.82 -10.14
N HIS A 23 -8.98 -13.85 -10.52
CA HIS A 23 -8.30 -12.94 -9.59
C HIS A 23 -8.86 -11.51 -9.61
N GLU A 24 -9.67 -11.17 -10.61
CA GLU A 24 -10.47 -9.93 -10.66
C GLU A 24 -11.77 -10.07 -9.85
N GLY A 25 -11.67 -10.54 -8.61
CA GLY A 25 -12.75 -10.39 -7.65
C GLY A 25 -12.88 -8.92 -7.26
N LYS A 26 -13.44 -8.07 -8.13
CA LYS A 26 -13.75 -6.64 -7.92
C LYS A 26 -12.84 -5.95 -6.90
N LYS A 27 -11.53 -6.17 -6.98
CA LYS A 27 -10.58 -5.44 -6.14
C LYS A 27 -10.55 -4.08 -6.80
N GLU A 28 -11.15 -3.09 -6.13
CA GLU A 28 -10.75 -1.70 -6.35
C GLU A 28 -9.23 -1.73 -6.52
N LYS A 29 -8.76 -1.52 -7.75
CA LYS A 29 -7.33 -1.39 -8.02
C LYS A 29 -6.95 -0.10 -7.31
N MET A 30 -6.55 -0.23 -6.05
CA MET A 30 -5.91 0.82 -5.29
C MET A 30 -4.59 1.08 -6.02
N MET A 31 -4.67 1.95 -7.03
CA MET A 31 -3.47 2.44 -7.69
C MET A 31 -2.97 3.61 -6.86
N ALA A 32 -1.68 3.58 -6.56
CA ALA A 32 -0.98 4.71 -6.00
C ALA A 32 -1.10 5.89 -6.99
N PRO A 33 -1.52 7.07 -6.54
CA PRO A 33 -1.40 8.22 -7.38
C PRO A 33 0.10 8.61 -7.46
N PRO A 34 0.59 9.02 -8.63
CA PRO A 34 2.03 9.18 -8.89
C PRO A 34 2.70 10.19 -7.95
N GLU A 35 1.97 11.19 -7.46
CA GLU A 35 2.47 12.21 -6.55
C GLU A 35 2.95 11.67 -5.20
N LEU A 36 2.42 10.52 -4.75
CA LEU A 36 2.84 9.94 -3.47
C LEU A 36 4.04 8.99 -3.63
N THR A 37 4.46 8.66 -4.86
CA THR A 37 5.53 7.69 -5.07
C THR A 37 6.88 8.28 -4.65
N GLY A 38 7.55 7.63 -3.70
CA GLY A 38 8.84 8.10 -3.20
C GLY A 38 9.21 7.51 -1.85
N ALA A 39 10.36 7.93 -1.33
CA ALA A 39 10.77 7.67 0.03
C ALA A 39 10.65 8.97 0.84
N PHE A 40 10.14 8.87 2.06
CA PHE A 40 10.01 9.97 3.01
C PHE A 40 10.54 9.49 4.36
N SER A 41 11.29 10.35 5.05
CA SER A 41 11.86 10.06 6.36
C SER A 41 11.06 10.78 7.44
N SER A 42 10.76 10.09 8.54
CA SER A 42 10.24 10.73 9.75
C SER A 42 11.40 11.29 10.58
N PRO A 43 11.15 12.32 11.42
CA PRO A 43 12.14 12.84 12.37
C PRO A 43 12.72 11.78 13.32
N GLU A 44 11.97 10.70 13.56
CA GLU A 44 12.30 9.58 14.43
C GLU A 44 13.15 8.50 13.73
N GLY A 45 13.57 8.73 12.48
CA GLY A 45 14.47 7.84 11.75
C GLY A 45 13.78 6.68 11.04
N TRP A 46 12.45 6.73 10.88
CA TRP A 46 11.72 5.79 10.04
C TRP A 46 11.70 6.28 8.59
N VAL A 47 11.83 5.35 7.64
CA VAL A 47 11.70 5.62 6.20
C VAL A 47 10.45 4.95 5.67
N ALA A 48 9.52 5.75 5.17
CA ALA A 48 8.31 5.33 4.49
C ALA A 48 8.53 5.38 2.97
N THR A 49 8.41 4.22 2.32
CA THR A 49 8.52 4.09 0.87
C THR A 49 7.15 3.77 0.28
N PHE A 50 6.60 4.72 -0.47
CA PHE A 50 5.37 4.58 -1.23
C PHE A 50 5.68 4.04 -2.63
N MET A 51 5.29 2.79 -2.87
CA MET A 51 5.54 2.10 -4.13
C MET A 51 4.39 2.34 -5.12
N PRO A 52 4.68 2.46 -6.45
CA PRO A 52 3.65 2.60 -7.48
C PRO A 52 2.62 1.46 -7.50
N ALA A 53 3.02 0.29 -6.99
CA ALA A 53 2.17 -0.89 -6.90
C ALA A 53 1.08 -0.81 -5.80
N GLY A 54 0.96 0.32 -5.08
CA GLY A 54 -0.04 0.50 -4.03
C GLY A 54 0.36 -0.12 -2.69
N TYR A 55 1.66 -0.10 -2.37
CA TYR A 55 2.21 -0.60 -1.11
C TYR A 55 3.08 0.45 -0.45
N LEU A 56 2.89 0.65 0.84
CA LEU A 56 3.72 1.46 1.70
C LEU A 56 4.54 0.52 2.58
N VAL A 57 5.86 0.71 2.57
CA VAL A 57 6.80 0.01 3.45
C VAL A 57 7.41 1.04 4.39
N VAL A 58 7.32 0.80 5.69
CA VAL A 58 7.98 1.61 6.72
C VAL A 58 9.09 0.78 7.34
N ALA A 59 10.32 1.26 7.23
CA ALA A 59 11.52 0.62 7.77
C ALA A 59 12.26 1.55 8.72
N ASN A 60 12.97 1.00 9.70
CA ASN A 60 13.85 1.79 10.55
C ASN A 60 15.16 2.15 9.81
N ASP A 61 16.02 2.90 10.49
CA ASP A 61 17.36 3.30 10.05
C ASP A 61 18.28 2.14 9.64
N MET A 62 18.08 0.94 10.21
CA MET A 62 18.78 -0.28 9.83
C MET A 62 18.19 -0.99 8.59
N GLY A 63 17.15 -0.44 7.97
CA GLY A 63 16.47 -1.03 6.81
C GLY A 63 15.55 -2.22 7.16
N VAL A 64 15.20 -2.39 8.44
CA VAL A 64 14.28 -3.44 8.88
C VAL A 64 12.85 -2.93 8.76
N ALA A 65 12.05 -3.57 7.91
CA ALA A 65 10.63 -3.26 7.75
C ALA A 65 9.85 -3.55 9.04
N GLY A 66 9.26 -2.52 9.63
CA GLY A 66 8.37 -2.62 10.79
C GLY A 66 6.90 -2.69 10.38
N VAL A 67 6.52 -2.07 9.26
CA VAL A 67 5.15 -2.00 8.78
C VAL A 67 5.11 -2.07 7.26
N ILE A 68 4.21 -2.88 6.72
CA ILE A 68 3.84 -2.92 5.30
C ILE A 68 2.32 -2.83 5.24
N VAL A 69 1.80 -1.90 4.45
CA VAL A 69 0.37 -1.78 4.20
C VAL A 69 0.12 -1.60 2.71
N LYS A 70 -1.03 -2.09 2.24
CA LYS A 70 -1.56 -1.63 0.96
C LYS A 70 -2.16 -0.26 1.14
N TYR A 71 -1.97 0.59 0.13
CA TYR A 71 -2.62 1.87 0.08
C TYR A 71 -3.22 2.15 -1.29
N GLY A 72 -4.26 2.98 -1.27
CA GLY A 72 -4.73 3.71 -2.42
C GLY A 72 -5.04 5.14 -1.99
N ALA A 73 -4.93 6.09 -2.91
CA ALA A 73 -5.25 7.48 -2.60
C ALA A 73 -6.05 8.12 -3.73
N LYS A 74 -6.92 9.05 -3.36
CA LYS A 74 -7.83 9.78 -4.25
C LYS A 74 -8.38 11.00 -3.52
N ASP A 75 -8.46 12.14 -4.21
CA ASP A 75 -9.12 13.36 -3.72
C ASP A 75 -8.62 13.81 -2.33
N GLY A 76 -7.30 13.82 -2.11
CA GLY A 76 -6.68 14.20 -0.81
C GLY A 76 -6.89 13.20 0.34
N MET A 77 -7.43 12.01 0.02
CA MET A 77 -7.62 10.92 0.98
C MET A 77 -6.73 9.74 0.62
N ILE A 78 -6.21 9.06 1.64
CA ILE A 78 -5.52 7.79 1.52
C ILE A 78 -6.26 6.73 2.35
N TRP A 79 -6.25 5.51 1.85
CA TRP A 79 -6.78 4.35 2.55
C TRP A 79 -5.70 3.32 2.77
N PHE A 80 -5.53 2.87 4.01
CA PHE A 80 -4.60 1.80 4.37
C PHE A 80 -5.33 0.49 4.67
N LYS A 81 -4.76 -0.63 4.24
CA LYS A 81 -5.29 -1.98 4.43
C LYS A 81 -4.15 -3.01 4.45
N ASP A 82 -4.43 -4.23 4.90
CA ASP A 82 -3.52 -5.39 4.78
C ASP A 82 -2.21 -5.18 5.57
N LEU A 83 -2.32 -4.76 6.83
CA LEU A 83 -1.19 -4.54 7.73
C LEU A 83 -0.36 -5.82 7.91
N THR A 84 0.94 -5.71 7.64
CA THR A 84 1.94 -6.77 7.79
C THR A 84 3.20 -6.22 8.46
N PRO A 85 3.79 -6.89 9.46
CA PRO A 85 3.24 -8.06 10.16
C PRO A 85 1.92 -7.70 10.87
N PRO A 86 1.02 -8.68 11.06
CA PRO A 86 -0.23 -8.45 11.78
C PRO A 86 0.05 -8.07 13.24
N SER A 87 -0.93 -7.40 13.88
CA SER A 87 -0.93 -7.20 15.32
C SER A 87 -0.82 -8.54 16.06
N ALA A 88 -0.21 -8.53 17.25
CA ALA A 88 -0.21 -9.69 18.14
C ALA A 88 -1.62 -10.05 18.63
N ASP A 89 -2.53 -9.07 18.62
CA ASP A 89 -3.96 -9.28 18.87
C ASP A 89 -4.63 -9.80 17.58
N GLU A 90 -5.16 -11.03 17.64
CA GLU A 90 -5.78 -11.71 16.49
C GLU A 90 -7.03 -11.00 15.95
N GLU A 91 -7.83 -10.39 16.83
CA GLU A 91 -9.05 -9.67 16.42
C GLU A 91 -8.66 -8.37 15.72
N ALA A 92 -7.71 -7.63 16.28
CA ALA A 92 -7.18 -6.42 15.67
C ALA A 92 -6.47 -6.72 14.33
N ALA A 93 -5.72 -7.83 14.26
CA ALA A 93 -5.09 -8.31 13.04
C ALA A 93 -6.13 -8.63 11.97
N HIS A 94 -7.17 -9.39 12.32
CA HIS A 94 -8.24 -9.74 11.38
C HIS A 94 -8.99 -8.49 10.88
N CYS A 95 -9.27 -7.53 11.76
CA CYS A 95 -9.86 -6.24 11.38
C CYS A 95 -8.94 -5.51 10.37
N ALA A 96 -7.66 -5.37 10.68
CA ALA A 96 -6.70 -4.61 9.86
C ALA A 96 -6.48 -5.22 8.46
N MET A 97 -6.66 -6.54 8.32
CA MET A 97 -6.60 -7.28 7.06
C MET A 97 -7.90 -7.19 6.23
N THR A 98 -9.03 -6.87 6.84
CA THR A 98 -10.33 -6.92 6.15
C THR A 98 -10.90 -5.53 5.88
N LYS A 99 -10.78 -4.62 6.84
CA LYS A 99 -11.29 -3.25 6.79
C LYS A 99 -10.20 -2.26 6.37
N LYS A 100 -10.62 -1.11 5.82
CA LYS A 100 -9.73 0.00 5.45
C LYS A 100 -9.73 1.03 6.56
N GLY A 101 -8.58 1.65 6.80
CA GLY A 101 -8.46 2.89 7.56
C GLY A 101 -8.38 4.04 6.56
N LYS A 102 -9.01 5.16 6.88
CA LYS A 102 -9.12 6.36 6.04
C LYS A 102 -8.41 7.52 6.72
N TYR A 103 -7.55 8.17 5.97
CA TYR A 103 -6.75 9.30 6.42
C TYR A 103 -6.83 10.39 5.35
N SER A 104 -6.87 11.65 5.75
CA SER A 104 -6.56 12.74 4.82
C SER A 104 -5.04 12.89 4.76
N TYR A 105 -4.51 13.28 3.60
CA TYR A 105 -3.09 13.60 3.48
C TYR A 105 -2.91 15.00 2.88
N ALA A 106 -1.82 15.66 3.27
CA ALA A 106 -1.42 16.94 2.71
C ALA A 106 0.09 16.96 2.53
N GLU A 107 0.54 17.57 1.44
CA GLU A 107 1.95 17.83 1.15
C GLU A 107 2.21 19.33 1.31
N ASP A 108 3.22 19.68 2.09
CA ASP A 108 3.63 21.06 2.37
C ASP A 108 5.16 21.13 2.48
N ASP A 109 5.80 21.94 1.65
CA ASP A 109 7.27 22.09 1.58
C ASP A 109 8.05 20.76 1.51
N GLY A 110 7.55 19.79 0.73
CA GLY A 110 8.17 18.46 0.59
C GLY A 110 7.97 17.55 1.81
N ALA A 111 7.14 17.96 2.77
CA ALA A 111 6.69 17.16 3.89
C ALA A 111 5.29 16.61 3.64
N LEU A 112 5.13 15.30 3.80
CA LEU A 112 3.86 14.59 3.73
C LEU A 112 3.30 14.40 5.13
N SER A 113 2.07 14.86 5.36
CA SER A 113 1.37 14.73 6.63
C SER A 113 0.08 13.94 6.47
N PHE A 114 -0.26 13.14 7.48
CA PHE A 114 -1.47 12.33 7.50
C PHE A 114 -2.30 12.64 8.73
N THR A 115 -3.61 12.77 8.55
CA THR A 115 -4.57 12.96 9.64
C THR A 115 -5.58 11.82 9.60
N LEU A 116 -5.73 11.11 10.72
CA LEU A 116 -6.74 10.06 10.86
C LEU A 116 -8.14 10.66 10.71
N VAL A 117 -8.92 10.12 9.77
CA VAL A 117 -10.33 10.48 9.58
C VAL A 117 -11.22 9.40 10.20
N GLU A 118 -10.97 8.14 9.85
CA GLU A 118 -11.73 7.00 10.33
C GLU A 118 -10.89 5.73 10.23
N ASP A 119 -10.65 5.03 11.34
CA ASP A 119 -10.04 3.70 11.31
C ASP A 119 -10.77 2.80 12.31
N PRO A 120 -11.54 1.79 11.84
CA PRO A 120 -12.26 0.89 12.73
C PRO A 120 -11.35 -0.13 13.43
N CYS A 121 -10.05 -0.16 13.12
CA CYS A 121 -9.10 -1.14 13.63
C CYS A 121 -7.96 -0.47 14.39
N SER A 122 -7.99 -0.53 15.72
CA SER A 122 -6.98 0.07 16.61
C SER A 122 -5.55 -0.31 16.24
N GLY A 123 -5.29 -1.60 15.97
CA GLY A 123 -3.95 -2.09 15.67
C GLY A 123 -3.29 -1.48 14.42
N ARG A 124 -4.07 -1.03 13.42
CA ARG A 124 -3.50 -0.34 12.25
C ARG A 124 -3.19 1.12 12.55
N ALA A 125 -4.13 1.82 13.19
CA ALA A 125 -3.91 3.22 13.56
C ALA A 125 -2.69 3.35 14.48
N GLU A 126 -2.52 2.43 15.43
CA GLU A 126 -1.35 2.37 16.31
C GLU A 126 -0.05 2.09 15.55
N ALA A 127 -0.04 1.12 14.63
CA ALA A 127 1.15 0.82 13.82
C ALA A 127 1.54 1.99 12.89
N VAL A 128 0.55 2.64 12.28
CA VAL A 128 0.73 3.84 11.44
C VAL A 128 1.24 5.02 12.26
N ALA A 129 0.70 5.22 13.46
CA ALA A 129 1.15 6.27 14.38
C ALA A 129 2.56 6.01 14.92
N ALA A 130 2.88 4.77 15.29
CA ALA A 130 4.21 4.37 15.78
C ALA A 130 5.29 4.50 14.71
N ALA A 131 4.93 4.29 13.44
CA ALA A 131 5.76 4.56 12.28
C ALA A 131 5.94 6.07 11.97
N SER A 132 5.41 6.95 12.84
CA SER A 132 5.50 8.41 12.74
C SER A 132 5.07 8.95 11.36
N LEU A 133 4.07 8.30 10.77
CA LEU A 133 3.47 8.75 9.51
C LEU A 133 2.69 10.07 9.68
N SER A 134 2.74 10.74 10.82
CA SER A 134 2.10 12.04 11.04
C SER A 134 2.78 13.17 10.27
N ARG A 135 4.11 13.09 10.06
CA ARG A 135 4.88 14.01 9.21
C ARG A 135 6.16 13.33 8.73
N MET A 136 6.38 13.32 7.42
CA MET A 136 7.58 12.75 6.81
C MET A 136 8.11 13.65 5.73
N GLU A 137 9.42 13.77 5.62
CA GLU A 137 10.09 14.70 4.71
C GLU A 137 10.83 13.91 3.63
N MET A 138 10.81 14.41 2.40
CA MET A 138 11.62 13.79 1.36
C MET A 138 13.11 13.89 1.76
N PRO A 139 13.87 12.79 1.76
CA PRO A 139 15.26 12.83 2.19
C PRO A 139 16.06 13.73 1.25
N GLU A 140 17.00 14.49 1.82
CA GLU A 140 17.96 15.25 1.02
C GLU A 140 18.73 14.29 0.10
N PRO A 141 18.95 14.65 -1.17
CA PRO A 141 19.74 13.83 -2.07
C PRO A 141 21.14 13.63 -1.47
N ALA A 142 21.66 12.40 -1.52
CA ALA A 142 22.99 12.10 -1.03
C ALA A 142 24.01 13.01 -1.74
N ALA A 143 24.87 13.69 -0.97
CA ALA A 143 25.98 14.45 -1.52
C ALA A 143 26.94 13.48 -2.24
N GLU A 144 27.22 13.77 -3.52
CA GLU A 144 28.14 13.00 -4.38
C GLU A 144 29.61 13.11 -3.94
#